data_AF-A0A0D5CIW8-F1
#
_entry.id   AF-A0A0D5CIW8-F1
#
_cell.length_a   1.000
_cell.length_b   1.000
_cell.length_c   1.000
_cell.angle_alpha   90.00
_cell.angle_beta   90.00
_cell.angle_gamma   90.00
#
_symmetry.space_group_name_H-M   'P 1'
#
loop_
_entity.id
_entity.type
_entity.pdbx_description
1 polymer ?
#
loop_
_entity_poly.entity_id
_entity_poly.type
_entity_poly.pdbx_seq_one_letter_code
_entity_poly.pdbx_strand_id
1 'polypeptide(L)'
;MDPSRHPCAEDRGAVDRDEELLLAVLNSAPVVDGQREDRLAGASGRRLARDWGGTGSAAELDRLRHARDALQAVVRGDAAAVAELAAVVDGAVRTPRVTADGVVWELRVPHDDRLPVDAVLAWSTVTARLPGRLRPCANAECELFLLDRSRPGTAKWCSMATCGNRMKARAHAQRVRD
;
A
#
# COMPACT_ATOMS: atom_id res chain seq x y z
N MET A 1 17.09 37.88 23.07
CA MET A 1 17.36 36.69 22.24
C MET A 1 16.19 35.75 22.43
N ASP A 2 15.33 35.65 21.41
CA ASP A 2 14.10 34.85 21.42
C ASP A 2 14.45 33.40 21.01
N PRO A 3 14.20 32.38 21.84
CA PRO A 3 14.47 30.98 21.51
C PRO A 3 13.36 30.34 20.65
N SER A 4 12.38 31.12 20.18
CA SER A 4 11.30 30.63 19.33
C SER A 4 11.72 30.53 17.86
N ARG A 5 12.51 29.52 17.51
CA ARG A 5 12.58 29.02 16.14
C ARG A 5 12.58 27.50 16.12
N HIS A 6 11.37 26.95 16.01
CA HIS A 6 11.16 25.67 15.34
C HIS A 6 11.65 25.77 13.90
N PRO A 7 12.55 24.89 13.44
CA PRO A 7 12.65 24.63 12.01
C PRO A 7 11.57 23.61 11.63
N CYS A 8 10.43 24.13 11.16
CA CYS A 8 9.68 23.46 10.10
C CYS A 8 10.55 23.53 8.85
N ALA A 9 11.25 22.44 8.50
CA ALA A 9 11.91 22.32 7.20
C ALA A 9 12.03 20.85 6.76
N GLU A 10 11.06 20.47 5.93
CA GLU A 10 11.29 19.69 4.70
C GLU A 10 11.75 18.23 4.80
N ASP A 11 10.83 17.34 5.18
CA ASP A 11 10.90 15.93 4.80
C ASP A 11 10.34 15.70 3.38
N ARG A 12 10.87 16.46 2.41
CA ARG A 12 10.60 16.28 0.98
C ARG A 12 11.71 15.43 0.38
N GLY A 13 11.78 14.15 0.73
CA GLY A 13 12.78 13.26 0.12
C GLY A 13 12.74 11.80 0.54
N ALA A 14 12.36 11.49 1.79
CA ALA A 14 12.13 10.10 2.19
C ALA A 14 10.70 9.73 1.81
N VAL A 15 10.52 8.78 0.89
CA VAL A 15 9.20 8.20 0.68
C VAL A 15 8.81 7.50 1.97
N ASP A 16 7.60 7.75 2.43
CA ASP A 16 7.11 7.22 3.68
C ASP A 16 7.03 5.69 3.64
N ARG A 17 7.64 5.01 4.62
CA ARG A 17 7.69 3.55 4.71
C ARG A 17 6.29 2.91 4.64
N ASP A 18 5.29 3.52 5.26
CA ASP A 18 3.92 2.99 5.26
C ASP A 18 3.31 3.09 3.85
N GLU A 19 3.56 4.19 3.14
CA GLU A 19 3.08 4.35 1.77
C GLU A 19 3.72 3.34 0.82
N GLU A 20 5.02 3.09 0.96
CA GLU A 20 5.75 2.12 0.14
C GLU A 20 5.31 0.69 0.43
N LEU A 21 5.23 0.30 1.70
CA LEU A 21 4.75 -1.03 2.11
C LEU A 21 3.35 -1.27 1.55
N LEU A 22 2.43 -0.32 1.75
CA LEU A 22 1.06 -0.44 1.31
C LEU A 22 0.96 -0.62 -0.20
N LEU A 23 1.68 0.19 -0.97
CA LEU A 23 1.69 0.07 -2.43
C LEU A 23 2.37 -1.23 -2.89
N ALA A 24 3.44 -1.67 -2.23
CA ALA A 24 4.11 -2.93 -2.57
C ALA A 24 3.18 -4.13 -2.37
N VAL A 25 2.42 -4.16 -1.26
CA VAL A 25 1.43 -5.21 -0.98
C VAL A 25 0.26 -5.13 -1.96
N LEU A 26 -0.39 -3.97 -2.11
CA LEU A 26 -1.52 -3.79 -3.02
C LEU A 26 -1.17 -4.10 -4.48
N ASN A 27 0.04 -3.77 -4.94
CA ASN A 27 0.47 -3.98 -6.32
C ASN A 27 1.21 -5.30 -6.54
N SER A 28 1.21 -6.19 -5.55
CA SER A 28 1.81 -7.53 -5.67
C SER A 28 0.96 -8.51 -6.50
N ALA A 29 -0.23 -8.13 -6.95
CA ALA A 29 -1.05 -8.94 -7.85
C ALA A 29 -1.43 -8.17 -9.13
N PRO A 30 -0.47 -7.89 -10.02
CA PRO A 30 -0.75 -7.19 -11.28
C PRO A 30 -1.47 -8.10 -12.27
N VAL A 31 -2.08 -7.48 -13.28
CA VAL A 31 -2.47 -8.16 -14.52
C VAL A 31 -1.36 -7.98 -15.55
N VAL A 32 -0.77 -9.09 -16.00
CA VAL A 32 0.25 -9.16 -17.05
C VAL A 32 -0.29 -10.06 -18.16
N ASP A 33 -0.31 -9.54 -19.39
CA ASP A 33 -0.85 -10.24 -20.57
C ASP A 33 -2.26 -10.83 -20.35
N GLY A 34 -3.10 -10.09 -19.61
CA GLY A 34 -4.48 -10.47 -19.32
C GLY A 34 -4.62 -11.53 -18.21
N GLN A 35 -3.54 -11.94 -17.57
CA GLN A 35 -3.54 -12.88 -16.46
C GLN A 35 -3.12 -12.19 -15.17
N ARG A 36 -3.86 -12.43 -14.09
CA ARG A 36 -3.50 -11.95 -12.75
C ARG A 36 -2.35 -12.79 -12.22
N GLU A 37 -1.19 -12.17 -12.01
CA GLU A 37 -0.07 -12.80 -11.32
C GLU A 37 -0.22 -12.67 -9.82
N ASP A 38 0.41 -13.57 -9.07
CA ASP A 38 0.59 -13.42 -7.63
C ASP A 38 2.08 -13.34 -7.30
N ARG A 39 2.59 -12.12 -7.12
CA ARG A 39 4.01 -11.89 -6.80
C ARG A 39 4.36 -12.22 -5.35
N LEU A 40 3.36 -12.45 -4.49
CA LEU A 40 3.57 -13.00 -3.15
C LEU A 40 3.75 -14.53 -3.17
N ALA A 41 3.55 -15.19 -4.32
CA ALA A 41 3.84 -16.61 -4.47
C ALA A 41 5.36 -16.91 -4.46
N GLY A 42 5.71 -18.10 -3.96
CA GLY A 42 7.05 -18.67 -4.15
C GLY A 42 8.21 -17.78 -3.66
N ALA A 43 9.29 -17.75 -4.44
CA ALA A 43 10.53 -17.08 -4.06
C ALA A 43 10.45 -15.55 -4.09
N SER A 44 9.64 -14.97 -4.98
CA SER A 44 9.45 -13.51 -5.05
C SER A 44 8.75 -12.99 -3.81
N GLY A 45 7.70 -13.69 -3.35
CA GLY A 45 7.01 -13.34 -2.12
C GLY A 45 7.92 -13.40 -0.90
N ARG A 46 8.71 -14.48 -0.77
CA ARG A 46 9.67 -14.60 0.35
C ARG A 46 10.69 -13.47 0.38
N ARG A 47 11.15 -13.02 -0.79
CA ARG A 47 12.07 -11.88 -0.88
C ARG A 47 11.38 -10.59 -0.44
N LEU A 48 10.22 -10.30 -1.00
CA LEU A 48 9.43 -9.12 -0.64
C LEU A 48 9.16 -9.08 0.86
N ALA A 49 8.71 -10.19 1.45
CA ALA A 49 8.43 -10.25 2.88
C ALA A 49 9.66 -9.88 3.72
N ARG A 50 10.83 -10.45 3.39
CA ARG A 50 12.10 -10.16 4.08
C ARG A 50 12.58 -8.73 3.90
N ASP A 51 12.41 -8.17 2.71
CA ASP A 51 12.77 -6.77 2.42
C ASP A 51 11.96 -5.80 3.32
N TRP A 52 10.74 -6.20 3.69
CA TRP A 52 9.88 -5.46 4.63
C TRP A 52 10.00 -5.90 6.11
N GLY A 53 10.97 -6.76 6.43
CA GLY A 53 11.25 -7.21 7.80
C GLY A 53 10.42 -8.41 8.28
N GLY A 54 9.70 -9.07 7.39
CA GLY A 54 8.97 -10.32 7.64
C GLY A 54 9.88 -11.56 7.63
N THR A 55 9.31 -12.70 8.01
CA THR A 55 10.02 -14.00 8.11
C THR A 55 10.26 -14.63 6.72
N GLY A 56 9.38 -14.37 5.76
CA GLY A 56 9.30 -15.05 4.48
C GLY A 56 8.86 -16.51 4.63
N SER A 57 8.13 -16.85 5.71
CA SER A 57 7.54 -18.18 5.88
C SER A 57 6.35 -18.38 4.92
N ALA A 58 5.96 -19.63 4.68
CA ALA A 58 4.77 -19.91 3.87
C ALA A 58 3.50 -19.35 4.54
N ALA A 59 3.39 -19.50 5.86
CA ALA A 59 2.25 -19.01 6.64
C ALA A 59 2.13 -17.48 6.60
N GLU A 60 3.25 -16.75 6.72
CA GLU A 60 3.26 -15.29 6.60
C GLU A 60 2.79 -14.86 5.20
N LEU A 61 3.27 -15.52 4.14
CA LEU A 61 2.87 -15.19 2.77
C LEU A 61 1.39 -15.48 2.51
N ASP A 62 0.85 -16.58 3.04
CA ASP A 62 -0.57 -16.90 2.91
C ASP A 62 -1.44 -15.83 3.60
N ARG A 63 -1.07 -15.43 4.82
CA ARG A 63 -1.74 -14.35 5.56
C ARG A 63 -1.60 -12.99 4.88
N LEU A 64 -0.42 -12.69 4.31
CA LEU A 64 -0.18 -11.45 3.59
C LEU A 64 -0.98 -11.37 2.29
N ARG A 65 -1.17 -12.49 1.58
CA ARG A 65 -2.07 -12.55 0.41
C ARG A 65 -3.51 -12.30 0.81
N HIS A 66 -3.96 -12.90 1.91
CA HIS A 66 -5.31 -12.67 2.42
C HIS A 66 -5.52 -11.19 2.81
N ALA A 67 -4.57 -10.61 3.54
CA ALA A 67 -4.59 -9.18 3.88
C ALA A 67 -4.57 -8.28 2.63
N ARG A 68 -3.73 -8.60 1.63
CA ARG A 68 -3.72 -7.91 0.34
C ARG A 68 -5.09 -7.95 -0.32
N ASP A 69 -5.66 -9.13 -0.50
CA ASP A 69 -6.90 -9.29 -1.27
C ASP A 69 -8.06 -8.56 -0.57
N ALA A 70 -8.12 -8.61 0.77
CA ALA A 70 -9.06 -7.83 1.56
C ALA A 70 -8.82 -6.30 1.45
N LEU A 71 -7.57 -5.84 1.50
CA LEU A 71 -7.22 -4.42 1.32
C LEU A 71 -7.62 -3.94 -0.09
N GLN A 72 -7.33 -4.74 -1.13
CA GLN A 72 -7.70 -4.42 -2.50
C GLN A 72 -9.21 -4.28 -2.65
N ALA A 73 -9.98 -5.20 -2.06
CA ALA A 73 -11.44 -5.17 -2.09
C ALA A 73 -12.01 -3.93 -1.38
N VAL A 74 -11.54 -3.63 -0.16
CA VAL A 74 -11.98 -2.44 0.59
C VAL A 74 -11.65 -1.14 -0.15
N VAL A 75 -10.45 -1.01 -0.72
CA VAL A 75 -10.07 0.19 -1.49
C VAL A 75 -10.89 0.33 -2.78
N ARG A 76 -11.45 -0.76 -3.30
CA ARG A 76 -12.43 -0.74 -4.41
C ARG A 76 -13.86 -0.48 -3.97
N GLY A 77 -14.12 -0.34 -2.68
CA GLY A 77 -15.43 -0.04 -2.12
C GLY A 77 -16.26 -1.25 -1.71
N ASP A 78 -15.66 -2.44 -1.63
CA ASP A 78 -16.34 -3.62 -1.09
C ASP A 78 -16.35 -3.57 0.44
N ALA A 79 -17.51 -3.23 1.01
CA ALA A 79 -17.69 -3.15 2.45
C ALA A 79 -17.67 -4.53 3.14
N ALA A 80 -17.95 -5.62 2.43
CA ALA A 80 -17.94 -6.96 3.03
C ALA A 80 -16.52 -7.40 3.43
N ALA A 81 -15.51 -6.94 2.68
CA ALA A 81 -14.10 -7.24 2.94
C ALA A 81 -13.55 -6.59 4.25
N VAL A 82 -14.31 -5.70 4.89
CA VAL A 82 -13.93 -5.12 6.18
C VAL A 82 -13.82 -6.19 7.27
N ALA A 83 -14.67 -7.22 7.24
CA ALA A 83 -14.60 -8.32 8.22
C ALA A 83 -13.29 -9.12 8.10
N GLU A 84 -12.83 -9.36 6.87
CA GLU A 84 -11.56 -10.04 6.61
C GLU A 84 -10.37 -9.21 7.11
N LEU A 85 -10.37 -7.89 6.89
CA LEU A 85 -9.35 -7.00 7.46
C LEU A 85 -9.38 -6.97 9.00
N ALA A 86 -10.56 -6.98 9.59
CA ALA A 86 -10.72 -7.04 11.04
C ALA A 86 -10.08 -8.32 11.59
N ALA A 87 -10.26 -9.45 10.91
CA ALA A 87 -9.63 -10.72 11.28
C ALA A 87 -8.09 -10.68 11.18
N VAL A 88 -7.53 -9.98 10.19
CA VAL A 88 -6.06 -9.82 10.05
C VAL A 88 -5.44 -9.13 11.27
N VAL A 89 -6.12 -8.13 11.83
CA VAL A 89 -5.63 -7.37 12.99
C VAL A 89 -6.16 -7.89 14.32
N ASP A 90 -6.92 -8.99 14.31
CA ASP A 90 -7.45 -9.57 15.54
C ASP A 90 -6.31 -10.05 16.46
N GLY A 91 -6.44 -9.76 17.75
CA GLY A 91 -5.40 -10.03 18.74
C GLY A 91 -4.13 -9.17 18.62
N ALA A 92 -4.04 -8.23 17.66
CA ALA A 92 -2.91 -7.31 17.56
C ALA A 92 -2.91 -6.28 18.69
N VAL A 93 -1.80 -6.21 19.44
CA VAL A 93 -1.65 -5.28 20.56
C VAL A 93 -0.45 -4.37 20.34
N ARG A 94 -0.63 -3.04 20.47
CA ARG A 94 0.48 -2.09 20.55
C ARG A 94 0.77 -1.73 22.00
N THR A 95 1.98 -2.00 22.46
CA THR A 95 2.44 -1.63 23.81
C THR A 95 3.43 -0.48 23.73
N PRO A 96 3.27 0.59 24.54
CA PRO A 96 4.22 1.69 24.55
C PRO A 96 5.48 1.31 25.34
N ARG A 97 6.63 1.78 24.86
CA ARG A 97 7.88 1.83 25.61
C ARG A 97 8.43 3.24 25.60
N VAL A 98 8.74 3.78 26.77
CA VAL A 98 9.38 5.08 26.92
C VAL A 98 10.89 4.93 26.71
N THR A 99 11.48 5.79 25.88
CA THR A 99 12.92 5.94 25.64
C THR A 99 13.33 7.38 25.92
N ALA A 100 14.64 7.68 25.89
CA ALA A 100 15.13 9.05 26.04
C ALA A 100 14.63 9.99 24.92
N ASP A 101 14.32 9.43 23.75
CA ASP A 101 13.90 10.18 22.55
C ASP A 101 12.36 10.25 22.39
N GLY A 102 11.59 9.65 23.30
CA GLY A 102 10.12 9.70 23.28
C GLY A 102 9.45 8.36 23.57
N VAL A 103 8.28 8.13 22.97
CA VAL A 103 7.52 6.88 23.13
C VAL A 103 7.56 6.08 21.84
N VAL A 104 8.12 4.87 21.92
CA VAL A 104 8.11 3.90 20.83
C VAL A 104 6.94 2.95 21.04
N TRP A 105 6.13 2.76 20.01
CA TRP A 105 5.04 1.78 20.03
C TRP A 105 5.49 0.47 19.43
N GLU A 106 5.40 -0.60 20.20
CA GLU A 106 5.75 -1.93 19.75
C GLU A 106 4.51 -2.76 19.50
N LEU A 107 4.37 -3.23 18.26
CA LEU A 107 3.34 -4.22 17.93
C LEU A 107 3.73 -5.57 18.55
N ARG A 108 2.76 -6.27 19.14
CA ARG A 108 2.88 -7.64 19.65
C ARG A 108 1.86 -8.50 18.94
N VAL A 109 2.38 -9.39 18.10
CA VAL A 109 1.66 -10.39 17.30
C VAL A 109 2.61 -11.56 17.07
N PRO A 110 2.11 -12.77 16.76
CA PRO A 110 2.96 -13.85 16.25
C PRO A 110 3.79 -13.38 15.05
N HIS A 111 4.99 -13.95 14.88
CA HIS A 111 5.94 -13.47 13.87
C HIS A 111 5.36 -13.45 12.45
N ASP A 112 4.60 -14.49 12.07
CA ASP A 112 3.99 -14.58 10.74
C ASP A 112 2.76 -13.68 10.54
N ASP A 113 2.25 -13.05 11.60
CA ASP A 113 1.17 -12.06 11.55
C ASP A 113 1.70 -10.62 11.43
N ARG A 114 2.99 -10.42 11.67
CA ARG A 114 3.60 -9.07 11.77
C ARG A 114 3.42 -8.26 10.50
N LEU A 115 3.90 -8.76 9.37
CA LEU A 115 3.86 -8.04 8.10
C LEU A 115 2.42 -7.84 7.55
N PRO A 116 1.51 -8.83 7.63
CA PRO A 116 0.10 -8.62 7.31
C PRO A 116 -0.54 -7.49 8.15
N VAL A 117 -0.32 -7.49 9.47
CA VAL A 117 -0.86 -6.45 10.36
C VAL A 117 -0.22 -5.09 10.05
N ASP A 118 1.10 -5.04 9.83
CA ASP A 118 1.79 -3.80 9.46
C ASP A 118 1.24 -3.21 8.15
N ALA A 119 0.86 -4.05 7.17
CA ALA A 119 0.23 -3.58 5.92
C ALA A 119 -1.16 -2.94 6.15
N VAL A 120 -1.97 -3.50 7.06
CA VAL A 120 -3.28 -2.92 7.43
C VAL A 120 -3.10 -1.62 8.23
N LEU A 121 -2.11 -1.57 9.13
CA LEU A 121 -1.78 -0.35 9.87
C LEU A 121 -1.24 0.73 8.94
N ALA A 122 -0.42 0.38 7.96
CA ALA A 122 0.03 1.28 6.92
C ALA A 122 -1.15 1.85 6.12
N TRP A 123 -2.14 1.03 5.77
CA TRP A 123 -3.38 1.52 5.15
C TRP A 123 -4.12 2.54 6.03
N SER A 124 -4.24 2.28 7.34
CA SER A 124 -4.82 3.23 8.30
C SER A 124 -4.04 4.56 8.34
N THR A 125 -2.71 4.51 8.47
CA THR A 125 -1.85 5.71 8.49
C THR A 125 -1.98 6.52 7.21
N VAL A 126 -1.87 5.86 6.05
CA VAL A 126 -1.92 6.51 4.74
C VAL A 126 -3.30 7.15 4.50
N THR A 127 -4.38 6.45 4.82
CA THR A 127 -5.74 6.97 4.63
C THR A 127 -6.03 8.16 5.55
N ALA A 128 -5.51 8.14 6.79
CA ALA A 128 -5.64 9.26 7.71
C ALA A 128 -4.88 10.51 7.25
N ARG A 129 -3.68 10.35 6.68
CA ARG A 129 -2.83 11.46 6.23
C ARG A 129 -3.20 11.99 4.85
N LEU A 130 -3.64 11.11 3.97
CA LEU A 130 -3.89 11.39 2.56
C LEU A 130 -5.30 10.91 2.16
N PRO A 131 -6.36 11.50 2.76
CA PRO A 131 -7.72 11.08 2.53
C PRO A 131 -8.09 11.18 1.05
N GLY A 132 -8.65 10.09 0.51
CA GLY A 132 -9.07 9.99 -0.91
C GLY A 132 -7.92 9.97 -1.93
N ARG A 133 -6.66 9.91 -1.50
CA ARG A 133 -5.50 9.88 -2.41
C ARG A 133 -5.12 8.46 -2.87
N LEU A 134 -5.39 7.44 -2.06
CA LEU A 134 -5.21 6.03 -2.43
C LEU A 134 -6.41 5.56 -3.26
N ARG A 135 -6.16 5.14 -4.50
CA ARG A 135 -7.22 4.76 -5.45
C ARG A 135 -6.77 3.62 -6.37
N PRO A 136 -7.70 2.83 -6.91
CA PRO A 136 -7.40 1.95 -8.02
C PRO A 136 -7.04 2.75 -9.28
N CYS A 137 -6.22 2.16 -10.15
CA CYS A 137 -5.91 2.71 -11.46
C CYS A 137 -7.21 2.85 -12.28
N ALA A 138 -7.40 3.99 -12.94
CA ALA A 138 -8.61 4.22 -13.75
C ALA A 138 -8.58 3.47 -15.10
N ASN A 139 -7.51 2.74 -15.43
CA ASN A 139 -7.47 1.91 -16.63
C ASN A 139 -8.17 0.59 -16.31
N ALA A 140 -9.30 0.30 -16.96
CA ALA A 140 -10.13 -0.86 -16.65
C ALA A 140 -9.41 -2.22 -16.81
N GLU A 141 -8.34 -2.28 -17.60
CA GLU A 141 -7.49 -3.48 -17.76
C GLU A 141 -6.34 -3.55 -16.74
N CYS A 142 -6.25 -2.59 -15.81
CA CYS A 142 -5.19 -2.50 -14.83
C CYS A 142 -5.75 -2.67 -13.42
N GLU A 143 -5.28 -3.70 -12.71
CA GLU A 143 -5.67 -3.93 -11.32
C GLU A 143 -4.77 -3.24 -10.29
N LEU A 144 -3.78 -2.45 -10.72
CA LEU A 144 -2.89 -1.75 -9.81
C LEU A 144 -3.57 -0.57 -9.11
N PHE A 145 -2.94 -0.11 -8.04
CA PHE A 145 -3.33 1.01 -7.20
C PHE A 145 -2.31 2.15 -7.30
N LEU A 146 -2.77 3.37 -7.07
CA LEU A 146 -1.96 4.57 -6.97
C LEU A 146 -2.18 5.27 -5.63
N LEU A 147 -1.13 5.93 -5.16
CA LEU A 147 -1.23 6.96 -4.13
C LEU A 147 -0.90 8.32 -4.76
N ASP A 148 -1.89 9.20 -4.80
CA ASP A 148 -1.74 10.51 -5.43
C ASP A 148 -1.04 11.52 -4.53
N ARG A 149 0.24 11.72 -4.80
CA ARG A 149 1.10 12.71 -4.13
C ARG A 149 1.11 14.08 -4.82
N SER A 150 0.37 14.22 -5.92
CA SER A 150 0.32 15.49 -6.64
C SER A 150 -0.47 16.53 -5.85
N ARG A 151 -0.02 17.79 -5.92
CA ARG A 151 -0.72 18.92 -5.30
C ARG A 151 -2.20 19.02 -5.70
N PRO A 152 -2.59 18.91 -6.99
CA PRO A 152 -4.00 18.98 -7.37
C PRO A 152 -4.78 17.72 -6.98
N GLY A 153 -4.13 16.57 -6.79
CA GLY A 153 -4.84 15.35 -6.41
C GLY A 153 -5.67 14.74 -7.51
N THR A 154 -5.26 14.92 -8.76
CA THR A 154 -6.00 14.51 -9.96
C THR A 154 -5.32 13.38 -10.74
N ALA A 155 -4.30 12.73 -10.16
CA ALA A 155 -3.70 11.54 -10.77
C ALA A 155 -4.76 10.46 -10.97
N LYS A 156 -4.68 9.73 -12.08
CA LYS A 156 -5.66 8.68 -12.44
C LYS A 156 -5.03 7.31 -12.68
N TRP A 157 -3.70 7.27 -12.81
CA TRP A 157 -3.00 6.11 -13.34
C TRP A 157 -1.92 5.66 -12.34
N CYS A 158 -1.74 4.35 -12.20
CA CYS A 158 -0.68 3.75 -11.37
C CYS A 158 0.73 4.21 -11.77
N SER A 159 0.96 4.44 -13.06
CA SER A 159 2.15 5.11 -13.56
C SER A 159 1.84 5.82 -14.87
N MET A 160 2.54 6.93 -15.12
CA MET A 160 2.46 7.62 -16.40
C MET A 160 3.03 6.77 -17.53
N ALA A 161 4.14 6.07 -17.28
CA ALA A 161 4.84 5.26 -18.28
C ALA A 161 3.99 4.07 -18.77
N THR A 162 3.29 3.38 -17.87
CA THR A 162 2.55 2.16 -18.20
C THR A 162 1.10 2.46 -18.60
N CYS A 163 0.33 3.11 -17.72
CA CYS A 163 -1.10 3.33 -17.95
C CYS A 163 -1.39 4.71 -18.57
N GLY A 164 -0.69 5.76 -18.12
CA GLY A 164 -0.93 7.11 -18.65
C GLY A 164 -0.69 7.22 -20.16
N ASN A 165 0.43 6.69 -20.64
CA ASN A 165 0.77 6.68 -22.06
C ASN A 165 -0.17 5.77 -22.87
N ARG A 166 -0.52 4.59 -22.35
CA ARG A 166 -1.48 3.67 -22.98
C ARG A 166 -2.84 4.35 -23.22
N MET A 167 -3.36 5.05 -22.22
CA MET A 167 -4.65 5.74 -22.33
C MET A 167 -4.61 6.93 -23.31
N LYS A 168 -3.51 7.68 -23.33
CA LYS A 168 -3.30 8.75 -24.33
C LYS A 168 -3.29 8.20 -25.76
N ALA A 169 -2.59 7.09 -25.99
CA ALA A 169 -2.53 6.44 -27.30
C ALA A 169 -3.92 5.96 -27.76
N ARG A 170 -4.71 5.33 -26.87
CA ARG A 170 -6.09 4.92 -27.15
C ARG A 170 -6.98 6.09 -27.57
N ALA A 171 -6.94 7.19 -26.82
CA ALA A 171 -7.73 8.39 -27.12
C ALA A 171 -7.32 9.06 -28.45
N HIS A 172 -6.02 9.05 -28.80
CA HIS A 172 -5.57 9.52 -30.11
C HIS A 172 -6.09 8.62 -31.23
N ALA A 173 -5.97 7.30 -31.08
CA ALA A 173 -6.44 6.35 -32.09
C ALA A 173 -7.96 6.38 -32.30
N GLN A 174 -8.76 6.70 -31.27
CA GLN A 174 -10.20 6.95 -31.42
C GLN A 174 -10.46 8.18 -32.28
N ARG A 175 -9.82 9.32 -31.96
CA ARG A 175 -9.99 10.58 -32.72
C ARG A 175 -9.50 10.55 -34.16
N VAL A 176 -8.58 9.66 -34.50
CA VAL A 176 -8.08 9.50 -35.88
C VAL A 176 -9.01 8.59 -36.71
N ARG A 177 -9.87 7.82 -36.05
CA ARG A 177 -10.85 6.93 -36.71
C ARG A 177 -12.22 7.60 -36.90
N ASP A 178 -12.47 8.70 -36.20
CA ASP A 178 -13.62 9.60 -36.38
C ASP A 178 -13.30 10.67 -37.44
#